data_AF-A0A2H5EUS7-F1
#
_entry.id   AF-A0A2H5EUS7-F1
#
_cell.length_a   1.000
_cell.length_b   1.000
_cell.length_c   1.000
_cell.angle_alpha   90.00
_cell.angle_beta   90.00
_cell.angle_gamma   90.00
#
_symmetry.space_group_name_H-M   'P 1'
#
loop_
_entity.id
_entity.type
_entity.pdbx_description
1 polymer ?
#
loop_
_entity_poly.entity_id
_entity_poly.type
_entity_poly.pdbx_seq_one_letter_code
_entity_poly.pdbx_strand_id
1 'polypeptide(L)'
;MTKPPLNPRLILAAALILPGTGQVLNRKPVRGLVFLFFILLLGGYTLKTAAPEVSIIGKLSGGIFVYAMSIFDAYKQARIRTEIWRHQHR
;
A
#
# COMPACT_ATOMS: atom_id res chain seq x y z
N MET A 1 4.49 13.07 -26.33
CA MET A 1 3.21 12.96 -25.61
C MET A 1 3.38 12.07 -24.39
N THR A 2 3.29 12.63 -23.17
CA THR A 2 3.36 11.83 -21.93
C THR A 2 2.05 11.06 -21.73
N LYS A 3 2.13 9.72 -21.69
CA LYS A 3 0.96 8.85 -21.45
C LYS A 3 0.27 9.25 -20.14
N PRO A 4 -1.08 9.36 -20.11
CA PRO A 4 -1.78 9.71 -18.88
C PRO A 4 -1.51 8.68 -17.78
N PRO A 5 -1.36 9.11 -16.51
CA PRO A 5 -1.24 8.19 -15.39
C PRO A 5 -2.52 7.36 -15.24
N LEU A 6 -2.39 6.14 -14.71
CA LEU A 6 -3.52 5.26 -14.39
C LEU A 6 -4.50 5.95 -13.44
N ASN A 7 -5.79 5.62 -13.56
CA ASN A 7 -6.82 6.18 -12.69
C ASN A 7 -6.52 5.84 -11.22
N PRO A 8 -6.42 6.83 -10.32
CA PRO A 8 -6.11 6.59 -8.91
C PRO A 8 -7.09 5.65 -8.20
N ARG A 9 -8.35 5.60 -8.62
CA ARG A 9 -9.35 4.67 -8.05
C ARG A 9 -9.06 3.21 -8.40
N LEU A 10 -8.51 2.93 -9.58
CA LEU A 10 -8.08 1.58 -9.96
C LEU A 10 -6.86 1.13 -9.15
N ILE A 11 -5.93 2.06 -8.90
CA ILE A 11 -4.77 1.79 -8.05
C ILE A 11 -5.20 1.51 -6.61
N LEU A 12 -6.17 2.26 -6.09
CA LEU A 12 -6.77 2.00 -4.78
C LEU A 12 -7.42 0.61 -4.71
N ALA A 13 -8.23 0.25 -5.71
CA ALA A 13 -8.88 -1.06 -5.77
C ALA A 13 -7.86 -2.21 -5.78
N ALA A 14 -6.79 -2.09 -6.58
CA ALA A 14 -5.72 -3.09 -6.60
C ALA A 14 -5.02 -3.18 -5.23
N ALA A 15 -4.66 -2.04 -4.63
CA ALA A 15 -3.99 -2.00 -3.33
C ALA A 15 -4.83 -2.58 -2.19
N LEU A 16 -6.17 -2.52 -2.27
CA LEU A 16 -7.10 -3.13 -1.30
C LEU A 16 -7.19 -4.66 -1.42
N ILE A 17 -6.97 -5.20 -2.62
CA ILE A 17 -7.05 -6.65 -2.88
C ILE A 17 -5.76 -7.33 -2.45
N LEU A 18 -4.61 -6.77 -2.84
CA LEU A 18 -3.31 -7.40 -2.58
C LEU A 18 -2.24 -6.36 -2.23
N PRO A 19 -1.49 -6.56 -1.13
CA PRO A 19 -0.41 -5.66 -0.74
C PRO A 19 0.64 -5.47 -1.84
N GLY A 20 1.15 -4.25 -1.97
CA GLY A 20 2.23 -3.92 -2.91
C GLY A 20 1.79 -3.73 -4.38
N THR A 21 0.60 -4.20 -4.78
CA THR A 21 0.15 -4.09 -6.18
C THR A 21 -0.07 -2.64 -6.62
N GLY A 22 -0.63 -1.79 -5.74
CA GLY A 22 -0.79 -0.37 -6.01
C GLY A 22 0.54 0.34 -6.28
N GLN A 23 1.61 -0.08 -5.63
CA GLN A 23 2.97 0.42 -5.86
C GLN A 23 3.53 -0.07 -7.21
N VAL A 24 3.28 -1.34 -7.58
CA VAL A 24 3.66 -1.88 -8.90
C VAL A 24 2.93 -1.13 -10.02
N LEU A 25 1.62 -0.89 -9.90
CA LEU A 25 0.85 -0.10 -10.86
C LEU A 25 1.34 1.35 -10.96
N ASN A 26 1.83 1.89 -9.84
CA ASN A 26 2.53 3.19 -9.81
C ASN A 26 3.98 3.14 -10.35
N ARG A 27 4.45 2.01 -10.90
CA ARG A 27 5.82 1.79 -11.37
C ARG A 27 6.88 2.01 -10.29
N LYS A 28 6.56 1.63 -9.04
CA LYS A 28 7.47 1.67 -7.88
C LYS A 28 7.55 0.30 -7.18
N PRO A 29 8.00 -0.77 -7.88
CA PRO A 29 7.97 -2.14 -7.36
C PRO A 29 8.80 -2.33 -6.09
N VAL A 30 10.00 -1.74 -6.02
CA VAL A 30 10.87 -1.80 -4.81
C VAL A 30 10.13 -1.31 -3.57
N ARG A 31 9.34 -0.25 -3.72
CA ARG A 31 8.57 0.32 -2.62
C ARG A 31 7.43 -0.59 -2.17
N GLY A 32 6.81 -1.31 -3.11
CA GLY A 32 5.84 -2.37 -2.80
C GLY A 32 6.49 -3.53 -2.05
N LEU A 33 7.69 -3.96 -2.46
CA LEU A 33 8.46 -4.99 -1.75
C LEU A 33 8.81 -4.57 -0.32
N VAL A 34 9.21 -3.31 -0.11
CA VAL A 34 9.47 -2.76 1.22
C VAL A 34 8.22 -2.86 2.11
N PHE A 35 7.04 -2.47 1.62
CA PHE A 35 5.79 -2.65 2.36
C PHE A 35 5.51 -4.13 2.67
N LEU A 36 5.65 -5.02 1.68
CA LEU A 36 5.42 -6.45 1.88
C LEU A 36 6.35 -7.03 2.97
N PHE A 37 7.63 -6.65 2.92
CA PHE A 37 8.60 -7.05 3.93
C PHE A 37 8.19 -6.56 5.33
N PHE A 38 7.79 -5.29 5.48
CA PHE A 38 7.34 -4.76 6.77
C PHE A 38 6.01 -5.35 7.25
N ILE A 39 5.09 -5.70 6.36
CA ILE A 39 3.85 -6.42 6.72
C ILE A 39 4.21 -7.77 7.34
N LEU A 40 5.11 -8.53 6.72
CA LEU A 40 5.54 -9.83 7.22
C LEU A 40 6.35 -9.70 8.52
N LEU A 41 7.27 -8.74 8.58
CA LEU A 41 8.11 -8.50 9.75
C LEU A 41 7.27 -8.08 10.95
N LEU A 42 6.45 -7.04 10.82
CA LEU A 42 5.65 -6.55 11.94
C LEU A 42 4.47 -7.47 12.25
N GLY A 43 3.85 -8.10 11.25
CA GLY A 43 2.81 -9.10 11.48
C GLY A 43 3.34 -10.34 12.21
N GLY A 44 4.51 -10.84 11.82
CA GLY A 44 5.19 -11.94 12.50
C GLY A 44 5.65 -11.56 13.90
N TYR A 45 6.18 -10.35 14.07
CA TYR A 45 6.58 -9.82 15.37
C TYR A 45 5.39 -9.74 16.33
N THR A 46 4.30 -9.07 15.93
CA THR A 46 3.11 -8.96 16.78
C THR A 46 2.48 -10.32 17.05
N LEU A 47 2.53 -11.25 16.09
CA LEU A 47 2.00 -12.61 16.28
C LEU A 47 2.79 -13.36 17.34
N LYS A 48 4.11 -13.18 17.37
CA LYS A 48 5.01 -13.89 18.28
C LYS A 48 5.01 -13.29 19.69
N THR A 49 4.83 -11.99 19.83
CA THR A 49 4.93 -11.29 21.13
C THR A 49 3.58 -11.06 21.81
N ALA A 50 2.46 -11.17 21.09
CA ALA A 50 1.14 -10.98 21.67
C ALA A 50 0.77 -12.11 22.64
N ALA A 51 0.09 -11.75 23.72
CA ALA A 51 -0.34 -12.70 24.73
C ALA A 51 -1.38 -13.70 24.17
N PRO A 52 -1.49 -14.92 24.75
CA PRO A 52 -2.38 -15.97 24.25
C PRO A 52 -3.85 -15.55 24.12
N GLU A 53 -4.34 -14.73 25.04
CA GLU A 53 -5.71 -14.21 25.13
C GLU A 53 -6.03 -13.11 24.11
N VAL A 54 -5.02 -12.55 23.44
CA VAL A 54 -5.23 -11.52 22.41
C VAL A 54 -5.88 -12.14 21.17
N SER A 55 -6.87 -11.44 20.61
CA SER A 55 -7.56 -11.84 19.39
C SER A 55 -6.60 -11.98 18.20
N ILE A 56 -6.99 -12.75 17.18
CA ILE A 56 -6.15 -12.91 15.98
C ILE A 56 -5.87 -11.58 15.27
N ILE A 57 -6.83 -10.65 15.28
CA ILE A 57 -6.66 -9.30 14.71
C ILE A 57 -5.60 -8.53 15.51
N GLY A 58 -5.62 -8.61 16.84
CA GLY A 58 -4.59 -8.02 17.70
C GLY A 58 -3.21 -8.62 17.48
N LYS A 59 -3.14 -9.96 17.35
CA LYS A 59 -1.91 -10.69 17.03
C LYS A 59 -1.31 -10.32 15.67
N LEU A 60 -2.12 -9.91 14.70
CA LEU A 60 -1.66 -9.47 13.36
C LEU A 60 -1.64 -7.95 13.18
N SER A 61 -1.86 -7.18 14.26
CA SER A 61 -2.03 -5.73 14.19
C SER A 61 -0.89 -4.99 13.51
N GLY A 62 0.35 -5.43 13.70
CA GLY A 62 1.52 -4.83 13.05
C GLY A 62 1.46 -4.96 11.53
N GLY A 63 1.11 -6.14 11.02
CA GLY A 63 0.96 -6.37 9.58
C GLY A 63 -0.24 -5.61 9.00
N ILE A 64 -1.36 -5.61 9.72
CA ILE A 64 -2.59 -4.87 9.33
C ILE A 64 -2.31 -3.37 9.23
N PHE A 65 -1.60 -2.80 10.21
CA PHE A 65 -1.23 -1.39 10.21
C PHE A 65 -0.38 -1.01 9.00
N VAL A 66 0.68 -1.77 8.72
CA VAL A 66 1.55 -1.53 7.55
C VAL A 66 0.76 -1.68 6.26
N TYR A 67 -0.16 -2.66 6.19
CA TYR A 67 -0.99 -2.86 5.01
C TYR A 67 -1.89 -1.65 4.75
N ALA A 68 -2.58 -1.13 5.77
CA ALA A 68 -3.38 0.08 5.68
C ALA A 68 -2.55 1.29 5.20
N MET A 69 -1.34 1.45 5.75
CA MET A 69 -0.41 2.50 5.31
C MET A 69 0.00 2.34 3.85
N SER A 70 0.21 1.11 3.38
CA SER A 70 0.55 0.84 1.97
C SER A 70 -0.57 1.23 1.01
N ILE A 71 -1.84 1.05 1.40
CA ILE A 71 -3.01 1.41 0.60
C ILE A 71 -3.10 2.93 0.47
N PHE A 72 -3.03 3.64 1.60
CA PHE A 72 -3.09 5.11 1.63
C PHE A 72 -2.01 5.72 0.74
N ASP A 73 -0.80 5.20 0.88
CA ASP A 73 0.34 5.70 0.13
C ASP A 73 0.24 5.41 -1.38
N ALA A 74 -0.23 4.23 -1.79
CA ALA A 74 -0.44 3.91 -3.21
C ALA A 74 -1.43 4.89 -3.86
N TYR A 75 -2.55 5.16 -3.18
CA TYR A 75 -3.57 6.10 -3.64
C TYR A 75 -3.06 7.54 -3.66
N LYS A 76 -2.41 8.00 -2.59
CA LYS A 76 -1.85 9.36 -2.50
C LYS A 76 -0.89 9.63 -3.66
N GLN A 77 0.03 8.71 -3.95
CA GLN A 77 0.96 8.88 -5.06
C GLN A 77 0.28 8.90 -6.42
N ALA A 78 -0.73 8.05 -6.62
CA ALA A 78 -1.52 8.06 -7.84
C ALA A 78 -2.24 9.40 -8.03
N ARG A 79 -2.92 9.91 -6.99
CA ARG A 79 -3.62 11.21 -7.03
C ARG A 79 -2.67 12.35 -7.34
N ILE A 80 -1.53 12.44 -6.65
CA ILE A 80 -0.53 13.49 -6.91
C ILE A 80 -0.06 13.46 -8.37
N ARG A 81 0.26 12.27 -8.90
CA ARG A 81 0.69 12.13 -10.31
C ARG A 81 -0.39 12.54 -11.30
N THR A 82 -1.64 12.19 -11.04
CA THR A 82 -2.77 12.59 -11.87
C THR A 82 -2.96 14.10 -11.87
N GLU A 83 -2.88 14.76 -10.71
CA GLU A 83 -3.03 16.21 -10.65
C GLU A 83 -1.84 16.94 -11.29
N ILE A 84 -0.60 16.48 -11.10
CA ILE A 84 0.57 17.03 -11.80
C ILE A 84 0.40 16.93 -13.33
N TRP A 85 -0.01 15.77 -13.84
CA TRP A 85 -0.28 15.59 -15.26
C TRP A 85 -1.38 16.52 -15.75
N ARG A 86 -2.47 16.67 -14.98
CA ARG A 86 -3.59 17.58 -15.32
C ARG A 86 -3.14 19.04 -15.37
N HIS A 87 -2.30 19.49 -14.44
CA HIS A 87 -1.78 20.86 -14.44
C HIS A 87 -0.83 21.14 -15.61
N GLN A 88 -0.06 20.14 -16.06
CA GLN A 88 0.85 20.28 -17.22
C GLN A 88 0.14 20.29 -18.58
N HIS A 89 -1.10 19.78 -18.64
CA HIS A 89 -1.91 19.70 -19.87
C HIS A 89 -3.10 20.67 -19.85
N ARG A 90 -3.10 21.61 -18.90
CA ARG A 90 -3.96 22.80 -18.91
C ARG A 90 -3.20 23.94 -19.56
#